data_AF-A0AAD4R2Q6-F1
#
_entry.id   AF-A0AAD4R2Q6-F1
#
_cell.length_a   1.000
_cell.length_b   1.000
_cell.length_c   1.000
_cell.angle_alpha   90.00
_cell.angle_beta   90.00
_cell.angle_gamma   90.00
#
_symmetry.space_group_name_H-M   'P 1'
#
loop_
_entity.id
_entity.type
_entity.pdbx_description
1 polymer ?
#
loop_
_entity_poly.entity_id
_entity_poly.type
_entity_poly.pdbx_seq_one_letter_code
_entity_poly.pdbx_strand_id
1 'polypeptide(L)'
;MITDQCSAVAGTLIGCSGCMIAIEALASSGGSSMHLMTFSTFLAITLEGLIRHSEYLKVRHIPYRVYVEVVTIFFIVSIANYQVVNFEVPFPLLIIFRSGTLLANVILTRLLQNRILLMIASLFGSAYMGLVQEKIYFKYGKHPDEMMFHTHFLSLPLFAFVGESIVADAVKYSNSPNFSVGFISLPIPTQWVNLALVIVMQLCCIRFVYRLSSQMNSLNLTMVLTLRKCLNLVLSFLLFKNTFTSTHFAASLMVFVGSFQFYEGFTKLFLQLRQSRVPNAKKEE
;
A
#
# COMPACT_ATOMS: atom_id res chain seq x y z
N MET A 1 1.81 -10.71 -23.15
CA MET A 1 1.63 -11.07 -21.72
C MET A 1 2.84 -10.65 -20.88
N ILE A 2 4.07 -11.08 -21.23
CA ILE A 2 5.30 -10.72 -20.48
C ILE A 2 5.58 -9.21 -20.52
N THR A 3 5.48 -8.57 -21.69
CA THR A 3 5.69 -7.11 -21.85
C THR A 3 4.72 -6.29 -21.00
N ASP A 4 3.49 -6.76 -20.86
CA ASP A 4 2.46 -6.12 -20.06
C ASP A 4 2.75 -6.23 -18.55
N GLN A 5 3.22 -7.40 -18.11
CA GLN A 5 3.68 -7.62 -16.73
C GLN A 5 4.89 -6.75 -16.38
N CYS A 6 5.90 -6.67 -17.25
CA CYS A 6 7.07 -5.81 -17.03
C CYS A 6 6.66 -4.34 -16.93
N SER A 7 5.72 -3.88 -17.77
CA SER A 7 5.20 -2.51 -17.71
C SER A 7 4.44 -2.23 -16.41
N ALA A 8 3.66 -3.19 -15.91
CA ALA A 8 2.92 -3.07 -14.66
C ALA A 8 3.85 -3.06 -13.44
N VAL A 9 4.92 -3.87 -13.45
CA VAL A 9 5.96 -3.86 -12.42
C VAL A 9 6.67 -2.50 -12.39
N ALA A 10 7.18 -2.04 -13.54
CA ALA A 10 7.87 -0.76 -13.63
C ALA A 10 6.97 0.41 -13.22
N GLY A 11 5.71 0.44 -13.71
CA GLY A 11 4.72 1.44 -13.33
C GLY A 11 4.40 1.42 -11.84
N THR A 12 4.33 0.23 -11.21
CA THR A 12 4.12 0.10 -9.76
C THR A 12 5.31 0.65 -8.98
N LEU A 13 6.55 0.33 -9.38
CA LEU A 13 7.74 0.83 -8.71
C LEU A 13 7.83 2.36 -8.82
N ILE A 14 7.67 2.91 -10.03
CA ILE A 14 7.75 4.35 -10.28
C ILE A 14 6.63 5.09 -9.55
N GLY A 15 5.37 4.67 -9.77
CA GLY A 15 4.21 5.37 -9.21
C GLY A 15 4.23 5.39 -7.69
N CYS A 16 4.57 4.27 -7.06
CA CYS A 16 4.60 4.20 -5.60
C CYS A 16 5.87 4.80 -4.98
N SER A 17 6.96 4.94 -5.74
CA SER A 17 8.12 5.74 -5.32
C SER A 17 7.81 7.24 -5.38
N GLY A 18 7.19 7.70 -6.47
CA GLY A 18 6.73 9.09 -6.60
C GLY A 18 5.71 9.47 -5.52
N CYS A 19 4.81 8.56 -5.18
CA CYS A 19 3.88 8.73 -4.07
C CYS A 19 4.57 8.93 -2.73
N MET A 20 5.63 8.15 -2.44
CA MET A 20 6.39 8.32 -1.20
C MET A 20 7.09 9.68 -1.16
N ILE A 21 7.72 10.10 -2.26
CA ILE A 21 8.36 11.43 -2.35
C ILE A 21 7.34 12.54 -2.09
N ALA A 22 6.14 12.45 -2.67
CA ALA A 22 5.08 13.43 -2.45
C ALA A 22 4.62 13.46 -0.99
N ILE A 23 4.47 12.29 -0.34
CA ILE A 23 4.10 12.19 1.07
C ILE A 23 5.20 12.78 1.96
N GLU A 24 6.47 12.51 1.68
CA GLU A 24 7.59 13.02 2.47
C GLU A 24 7.76 14.54 2.31
N ALA A 25 7.51 15.08 1.12
CA ALA A 25 7.43 16.52 0.88
C ALA A 25 6.25 17.18 1.63
N LEU A 26 5.09 16.52 1.68
CA LEU A 26 3.96 16.98 2.47
C LEU A 26 4.26 16.93 3.97
N ALA A 27 4.92 15.86 4.45
CA ALA A 27 5.30 15.70 5.84
C ALA A 27 6.34 16.74 6.28
N SER A 28 7.35 17.01 5.46
CA SER A 28 8.42 17.98 5.78
C SER A 28 7.91 19.42 5.88
N SER A 29 6.79 19.75 5.21
CA SER A 29 6.13 21.04 5.31
C SER A 29 5.18 21.18 6.52
N GLY A 30 5.10 20.17 7.41
CA GLY A 30 4.25 20.18 8.61
C GLY A 30 2.80 19.71 8.36
N GLY A 31 2.54 19.16 7.17
CA GLY A 31 1.22 18.77 6.72
C GLY A 31 0.87 17.29 6.86
N SER A 32 1.62 16.41 7.52
CA SER A 32 1.26 14.98 7.47
C SER A 32 -0.07 14.66 8.18
N SER A 33 -1.14 14.43 7.42
CA SER A 33 -2.41 13.84 7.88
C SER A 33 -2.73 12.59 7.06
N MET A 34 -2.68 11.42 7.70
CA MET A 34 -2.95 10.16 7.04
C MET A 34 -4.43 9.99 6.67
N HIS A 35 -5.36 10.46 7.51
CA HIS A 35 -6.79 10.34 7.25
C HIS A 35 -7.25 11.24 6.11
N LEU A 36 -6.80 12.51 6.09
CA LEU A 36 -7.17 13.43 5.04
C LEU A 36 -6.60 12.99 3.67
N MET A 37 -5.34 12.54 3.64
CA MET A 37 -4.74 11.97 2.43
C MET A 37 -5.52 10.74 1.92
N THR A 38 -5.83 9.80 2.80
CA THR A 38 -6.51 8.55 2.43
C THR A 38 -7.94 8.84 1.95
N PHE A 39 -8.69 9.65 2.69
CA PHE A 39 -10.05 10.06 2.33
C PHE A 39 -10.07 10.77 0.98
N SER A 40 -9.20 11.76 0.77
CA SER A 40 -9.15 12.53 -0.48
C SER A 40 -8.78 11.66 -1.67
N THR A 41 -7.86 10.70 -1.47
CA THR A 41 -7.51 9.71 -2.50
C THR A 41 -8.70 8.81 -2.85
N PHE A 42 -9.39 8.29 -1.83
CA PHE A 42 -10.55 7.42 -2.02
C PHE A 42 -11.66 8.15 -2.76
N LEU A 43 -11.92 9.40 -2.37
CA LEU A 43 -12.86 10.28 -3.05
C LEU A 43 -12.46 10.52 -4.51
N ALA A 44 -11.20 10.82 -4.78
CA ALA A 44 -10.70 11.03 -6.15
C ALA A 44 -10.84 9.79 -7.02
N ILE A 45 -10.50 8.59 -6.51
CA ILE A 45 -10.66 7.32 -7.22
C ILE A 45 -12.13 7.06 -7.56
N THR A 46 -13.01 7.27 -6.58
CA THR A 46 -14.44 7.10 -6.77
C THR A 46 -15.00 8.08 -7.80
N LEU A 47 -14.65 9.36 -7.71
CA LEU A 47 -15.13 10.38 -8.66
C LEU A 47 -14.65 10.08 -10.08
N GLU A 48 -13.38 9.74 -10.26
CA GLU A 48 -12.87 9.38 -11.58
C GLU A 48 -13.50 8.09 -12.12
N GLY A 49 -13.69 7.08 -11.25
CA GLY A 49 -14.37 5.84 -11.62
C GLY A 49 -15.85 6.05 -11.96
N LEU A 50 -16.53 6.98 -11.29
CA LEU A 50 -17.93 7.34 -11.58
C LEU A 50 -18.04 8.02 -12.95
N ILE A 51 -17.11 8.92 -13.27
CA ILE A 51 -17.08 9.64 -14.56
C ILE A 51 -16.72 8.69 -15.71
N ARG A 52 -15.70 7.83 -15.54
CA ARG A 52 -15.20 6.99 -16.63
C ARG A 52 -15.93 5.66 -16.80
N HIS A 53 -16.47 5.11 -15.72
CA HIS A 53 -17.04 3.76 -15.69
C HIS A 53 -18.39 3.70 -14.98
N SER A 54 -19.28 4.65 -15.28
CA SER A 54 -20.66 4.63 -14.77
C SER A 54 -21.41 3.31 -15.05
N GLU A 55 -20.94 2.51 -16.01
CA GLU A 55 -21.49 1.19 -16.34
C GLU A 55 -21.27 0.13 -15.25
N TYR A 56 -20.19 0.22 -14.45
CA TYR A 56 -19.91 -0.71 -13.36
C TYR A 56 -20.88 -0.59 -12.17
N LEU A 57 -21.71 0.47 -12.15
CA LEU A 57 -22.86 0.56 -11.24
C LEU A 57 -24.01 -0.35 -11.68
N LYS A 58 -24.14 -0.61 -12.99
CA LYS A 58 -25.28 -1.31 -13.61
C LYS A 58 -24.99 -2.78 -13.91
N VAL A 59 -23.80 -3.11 -14.41
CA VAL A 59 -23.38 -4.50 -14.70
C VAL A 59 -22.20 -4.85 -13.80
N ARG A 60 -22.31 -5.98 -13.10
CA ARG A 60 -21.33 -6.39 -12.09
C ARG A 60 -20.94 -7.85 -12.29
N HIS A 61 -19.63 -8.11 -12.34
CA HIS A 61 -19.10 -9.46 -12.50
C HIS A 61 -18.85 -10.13 -11.14
N ILE A 62 -18.59 -9.33 -10.11
CA ILE A 62 -18.27 -9.81 -8.75
C ILE A 62 -19.46 -9.53 -7.80
N PRO A 63 -19.89 -10.50 -6.98
CA PRO A 63 -21.02 -10.32 -6.08
C PRO A 63 -20.69 -9.37 -4.92
N TYR A 64 -21.69 -8.59 -4.47
CA TYR A 64 -21.52 -7.52 -3.46
C TYR A 64 -20.89 -7.98 -2.13
N ARG A 65 -21.22 -9.20 -1.67
CA ARG A 65 -20.73 -9.74 -0.39
C ARG A 65 -19.20 -9.79 -0.31
N VAL A 66 -18.55 -10.02 -1.45
CA VAL A 66 -17.09 -10.09 -1.56
C VAL A 66 -16.46 -8.72 -1.35
N TYR A 67 -17.08 -7.65 -1.86
CA TYR A 67 -16.59 -6.29 -1.63
C TYR A 67 -16.71 -5.89 -0.16
N VAL A 68 -17.82 -6.24 0.50
CA VAL A 68 -18.02 -5.95 1.92
C VAL A 68 -16.92 -6.58 2.78
N GLU A 69 -16.52 -7.81 2.49
CA GLU A 69 -15.41 -8.48 3.18
C GLU A 69 -14.10 -7.71 3.01
N VAL A 70 -13.73 -7.37 1.76
CA VAL A 70 -12.49 -6.63 1.45
C VAL A 70 -12.48 -5.24 2.09
N VAL A 71 -13.60 -4.53 2.03
CA VAL A 71 -13.77 -3.19 2.61
C VAL A 71 -13.65 -3.23 4.14
N THR A 72 -14.24 -4.24 4.78
CA THR A 72 -14.17 -4.41 6.24
C THR A 72 -12.73 -4.64 6.69
N ILE A 73 -12.01 -5.54 6.02
CA ILE A 73 -10.60 -5.81 6.30
C ILE A 73 -9.76 -4.55 6.08
N PHE A 74 -9.95 -3.87 4.94
CA PHE A 74 -9.24 -2.65 4.61
C PHE A 74 -9.42 -1.58 5.68
N PHE A 75 -10.66 -1.35 6.12
CA PHE A 75 -10.96 -0.32 7.11
C PHE A 75 -10.38 -0.64 8.49
N ILE A 76 -10.48 -1.88 8.96
CA ILE A 76 -9.85 -2.33 10.21
C ILE A 76 -8.33 -2.13 10.15
N VAL A 77 -7.71 -2.56 9.04
CA VAL A 77 -6.28 -2.38 8.80
C VAL A 77 -5.91 -0.90 8.74
N SER A 78 -6.74 -0.05 8.13
CA SER A 78 -6.52 1.40 8.01
C SER A 78 -6.53 2.09 9.38
N ILE A 79 -7.51 1.76 10.25
CA ILE A 79 -7.56 2.27 11.64
C ILE A 79 -6.35 1.79 12.43
N ALA A 80 -6.04 0.49 12.39
CA ALA A 80 -4.88 -0.06 13.07
C ALA A 80 -3.58 0.59 12.58
N ASN A 81 -3.47 0.84 11.26
CA ASN A 81 -2.32 1.48 10.66
C ASN A 81 -2.16 2.94 11.09
N TYR A 82 -3.26 3.66 11.28
CA TYR A 82 -3.27 5.04 11.75
C TYR A 82 -2.81 5.15 13.21
N GLN A 83 -3.37 4.33 14.09
CA GLN A 83 -3.00 4.35 15.51
C GLN A 83 -1.48 4.19 15.67
N VAL A 84 -0.86 3.31 14.89
CA VAL A 84 0.60 3.09 14.89
C VAL A 84 1.40 4.33 14.44
N VAL A 85 0.88 5.11 13.48
CA VAL A 85 1.56 6.30 12.94
C VAL A 85 1.45 7.50 13.89
N ASN A 86 0.36 7.63 14.64
CA ASN A 86 0.14 8.75 15.58
C ASN A 86 1.09 8.74 16.80
N PHE A 87 2.09 7.87 16.80
CA PHE A 87 3.08 7.73 17.86
C PHE A 87 4.41 8.44 17.55
N GLU A 88 4.38 9.46 16.69
CA GLU A 88 5.54 10.31 16.31
C GLU A 88 6.77 9.53 15.81
N VAL A 89 6.57 8.32 15.30
CA VAL A 89 7.64 7.50 14.72
C VAL A 89 7.91 7.96 13.28
N PRO A 90 9.17 8.21 12.88
CA PRO A 90 9.50 8.59 11.50
C PRO A 90 8.97 7.56 10.49
N PHE A 91 8.32 8.02 9.41
CA PHE A 91 7.77 7.17 8.36
C PHE A 91 8.76 6.12 7.79
N PRO A 92 10.05 6.44 7.56
CA PRO A 92 11.03 5.45 7.09
C PRO A 92 11.21 4.28 8.08
N LEU A 93 11.19 4.56 9.38
CA LEU A 93 11.33 3.56 10.42
C LEU A 93 10.12 2.62 10.46
N LEU A 94 8.90 3.18 10.33
CA LEU A 94 7.67 2.39 10.22
C LEU A 94 7.64 1.52 8.96
N ILE A 95 8.16 2.03 7.84
CA ILE A 95 8.26 1.29 6.56
C ILE A 95 9.23 0.10 6.71
N ILE A 96 10.39 0.29 7.36
CA ILE A 96 11.35 -0.77 7.67
C ILE A 96 10.69 -1.84 8.55
N PHE A 97 10.02 -1.45 9.63
CA PHE A 97 9.38 -2.42 10.53
C PHE A 97 8.20 -3.14 9.89
N ARG A 98 7.30 -2.47 9.18
CA ARG A 98 6.25 -3.12 8.35
C ARG A 98 6.81 -3.98 7.20
N SER A 99 8.12 -3.92 6.92
CA SER A 99 8.80 -4.75 5.92
C SER A 99 9.65 -5.87 6.51
N GLY A 100 10.00 -5.77 7.79
CA GLY A 100 10.65 -6.87 8.53
C GLY A 100 9.71 -8.06 8.58
N THR A 101 10.25 -9.25 8.32
CA THR A 101 9.56 -10.52 8.55
C THR A 101 8.92 -10.54 9.94
N LEU A 102 7.87 -11.36 10.13
CA LEU A 102 7.11 -11.48 11.37
C LEU A 102 7.97 -11.45 12.65
N LEU A 103 9.17 -12.04 12.61
CA LEU A 103 10.14 -12.09 13.70
C LEU A 103 10.74 -10.72 14.07
N ALA A 104 11.13 -9.90 13.10
CA ALA A 104 11.71 -8.57 13.38
C ALA A 104 10.66 -7.61 14.00
N ASN A 105 9.40 -7.74 13.54
CA ASN A 105 8.27 -7.04 14.16
C ASN A 105 8.03 -7.51 15.59
N VAL A 106 8.00 -8.82 15.84
CA VAL A 106 7.77 -9.37 17.20
C VAL A 106 8.85 -8.92 18.19
N ILE A 107 10.13 -8.84 17.78
CA ILE A 107 11.25 -8.46 18.65
C ILE A 107 11.20 -6.96 19.01
N LEU A 108 11.04 -6.07 18.03
CA LEU A 108 10.97 -4.63 18.33
C LEU A 108 9.68 -4.29 19.09
N THR A 109 8.55 -4.90 18.75
CA THR A 109 7.30 -4.62 19.46
C THR A 109 7.27 -5.22 20.87
N ARG A 110 8.13 -6.19 21.20
CA ARG A 110 8.40 -6.59 22.60
C ARG A 110 9.14 -5.52 23.40
N LEU A 111 9.96 -4.68 22.76
CA LEU A 111 10.64 -3.55 23.39
C LEU A 111 9.70 -2.34 23.57
N LEU A 112 8.71 -2.17 22.70
CA LEU A 112 7.64 -1.17 22.82
C LEU A 112 6.41 -1.80 23.52
N GLN A 113 6.47 -1.88 24.85
CA GLN A 113 5.40 -2.46 25.69
C GLN A 113 4.01 -1.91 25.30
N ASN A 114 3.06 -2.83 25.07
CA ASN A 114 1.61 -2.65 24.81
C ASN A 114 1.08 -2.53 23.36
N ARG A 115 1.90 -2.68 22.30
CA ARG A 115 1.40 -2.42 20.91
C ARG A 115 1.55 -3.56 19.90
N ILE A 116 1.92 -4.75 20.37
CA ILE A 116 2.16 -5.97 19.57
C ILE A 116 0.93 -6.36 18.77
N LEU A 117 -0.24 -6.38 19.41
CA LEU A 117 -1.46 -6.93 18.80
C LEU A 117 -1.95 -6.10 17.60
N LEU A 118 -1.90 -4.77 17.68
CA LEU A 118 -2.36 -3.89 16.60
C LEU A 118 -1.46 -3.97 15.36
N MET A 119 -0.15 -3.98 15.55
CA MET A 119 0.79 -4.12 14.44
C MET A 119 0.69 -5.49 13.78
N ILE A 120 0.65 -6.57 14.57
CA ILE A 120 0.44 -7.93 14.07
C ILE A 120 -0.89 -8.01 13.30
N ALA A 121 -1.99 -7.52 13.87
CA ALA A 121 -3.29 -7.53 13.22
C ALA A 121 -3.28 -6.76 11.88
N SER A 122 -2.65 -5.58 11.84
CA SER A 122 -2.53 -4.81 10.60
C SER A 122 -1.71 -5.52 9.51
N LEU A 123 -0.65 -6.24 9.91
CA LEU A 123 0.23 -6.97 9.00
C LEU A 123 -0.50 -8.20 8.42
N PHE A 124 -1.13 -9.00 9.28
CA PHE A 124 -1.91 -10.17 8.86
C PHE A 124 -3.12 -9.75 8.03
N GLY A 125 -3.82 -8.68 8.41
CA GLY A 125 -4.95 -8.16 7.64
C GLY A 125 -4.54 -7.68 6.24
N SER A 126 -3.39 -7.01 6.12
CA SER A 126 -2.85 -6.59 4.81
C SER A 126 -2.48 -7.79 3.93
N ALA A 127 -1.86 -8.82 4.50
CA ALA A 127 -1.52 -10.05 3.76
C ALA A 127 -2.78 -10.83 3.35
N TYR A 128 -3.75 -10.93 4.26
CA TYR A 128 -5.02 -11.59 4.00
C TYR A 128 -5.82 -10.89 2.90
N MET A 129 -5.86 -9.55 2.89
CA MET A 129 -6.49 -8.78 1.82
C MET A 129 -5.90 -9.12 0.44
N GLY A 130 -4.57 -9.23 0.33
CA GLY A 130 -3.90 -9.63 -0.92
C GLY A 130 -4.28 -11.04 -1.38
N LEU A 131 -4.40 -11.99 -0.45
CA LEU A 131 -4.85 -13.36 -0.75
C LEU A 131 -6.31 -13.41 -1.18
N VAL A 132 -7.18 -12.63 -0.54
CA VAL A 132 -8.60 -12.51 -0.91
C VAL A 132 -8.71 -11.93 -2.32
N GLN A 133 -7.96 -10.87 -2.65
CA GLN A 133 -7.92 -10.30 -4.00
C GLN A 133 -7.47 -11.32 -5.05
N GLU A 134 -6.41 -12.09 -4.80
CA GLU A 134 -5.96 -13.15 -5.71
C GLU A 134 -7.06 -14.20 -5.95
N LYS A 135 -7.73 -14.67 -4.88
CA LYS A 135 -8.83 -15.64 -4.99
C LYS A 135 -10.01 -15.09 -5.77
N ILE A 136 -10.32 -13.80 -5.61
CA ILE A 136 -11.40 -13.13 -6.36
C ILE A 136 -11.07 -13.12 -7.85
N TYR A 137 -9.85 -12.70 -8.23
CA TYR A 137 -9.44 -12.69 -9.63
C TYR A 137 -9.41 -14.08 -10.26
N PHE A 138 -9.07 -15.09 -9.48
CA PHE A 138 -9.14 -16.49 -9.93
C PHE A 138 -10.58 -16.97 -10.15
N LYS A 139 -11.51 -16.61 -9.25
CA LYS A 139 -12.89 -17.11 -9.27
C LYS A 139 -13.84 -16.35 -10.21
N TYR A 140 -13.71 -15.03 -10.26
CA TYR A 140 -14.66 -14.14 -10.96
C TYR A 140 -14.06 -13.44 -12.18
N GLY A 141 -12.78 -13.66 -12.48
CA GLY A 141 -12.09 -13.05 -13.61
C GLY A 141 -11.34 -11.76 -13.24
N LYS A 142 -10.52 -11.29 -14.18
CA LYS A 142 -9.59 -10.18 -13.98
C LYS A 142 -10.25 -8.84 -14.30
N HIS A 143 -10.90 -8.26 -13.29
CA HIS A 143 -11.54 -6.94 -13.40
C HIS A 143 -10.91 -5.94 -12.40
N PRO A 144 -9.64 -5.52 -12.59
CA PRO A 144 -8.93 -4.68 -11.64
C PRO A 144 -9.56 -3.29 -11.46
N ASP A 145 -10.10 -2.70 -12.53
CA ASP A 145 -10.74 -1.38 -12.46
C ASP A 145 -12.08 -1.41 -11.73
N GLU A 146 -12.90 -2.44 -11.98
CA GLU A 146 -14.16 -2.70 -11.26
C GLU A 146 -13.86 -2.94 -9.76
N MET A 147 -12.86 -3.76 -9.46
CA MET A 147 -12.43 -4.06 -8.09
C MET A 147 -11.94 -2.81 -7.37
N MET A 148 -11.11 -1.99 -8.03
CA MET A 148 -10.63 -0.72 -7.50
C MET A 148 -11.79 0.23 -7.22
N PHE A 149 -12.69 0.46 -8.19
CA PHE A 149 -13.82 1.39 -8.01
C PHE A 149 -14.71 0.98 -6.83
N HIS A 150 -15.20 -0.26 -6.81
CA HIS A 150 -16.13 -0.72 -5.76
C HIS A 150 -15.48 -0.71 -4.39
N THR A 151 -14.23 -1.17 -4.26
CA THR A 151 -13.54 -1.18 -2.95
C THR A 151 -13.42 0.24 -2.38
N HIS A 152 -13.09 1.24 -3.19
CA HIS A 152 -12.94 2.63 -2.71
C HIS A 152 -14.31 3.29 -2.48
N PHE A 153 -15.27 3.08 -3.37
CA PHE A 153 -16.63 3.62 -3.24
C PHE A 153 -17.33 3.11 -1.98
N LEU A 154 -17.30 1.78 -1.74
CA LEU A 154 -17.94 1.19 -0.56
C LEU A 154 -17.21 1.55 0.75
N SER A 155 -15.93 1.92 0.69
CA SER A 155 -15.17 2.34 1.88
C SER A 155 -15.47 3.78 2.30
N LEU A 156 -15.94 4.64 1.38
CA LEU A 156 -16.19 6.06 1.67
C LEU A 156 -17.12 6.31 2.86
N PRO A 157 -18.27 5.62 3.00
CA PRO A 157 -19.15 5.80 4.16
C PRO A 157 -18.47 5.50 5.50
N LEU A 158 -17.48 4.60 5.52
CA LEU A 158 -16.78 4.25 6.77
C LEU A 158 -15.86 5.38 7.25
N PHE A 159 -15.45 6.32 6.39
CA PHE A 159 -14.70 7.50 6.83
C PHE A 159 -15.52 8.43 7.72
N ALA A 160 -16.86 8.27 7.79
CA ALA A 160 -17.68 8.99 8.76
C ALA A 160 -17.23 8.75 10.22
N PHE A 161 -16.71 7.55 10.54
CA PHE A 161 -16.17 7.24 11.87
C PHE A 161 -14.91 8.04 12.22
N VAL A 162 -14.23 8.61 11.22
CA VAL A 162 -13.01 9.41 11.40
C VAL A 162 -13.19 10.83 10.85
N GLY A 163 -14.45 11.25 10.67
CA GLY A 163 -14.79 12.54 10.07
C GLY A 163 -14.23 13.73 10.83
N GLU A 164 -14.26 13.68 12.18
CA GLU A 164 -13.73 14.76 13.03
C GLU A 164 -12.24 15.03 12.77
N SER A 165 -11.42 13.97 12.68
CA SER A 165 -10.00 14.10 12.38
C SER A 165 -9.76 14.65 10.98
N ILE A 166 -10.56 14.21 9.99
CA ILE A 166 -10.46 14.70 8.61
C ILE A 166 -10.76 16.21 8.54
N VAL A 167 -11.82 16.66 9.21
CA VAL A 167 -12.21 18.08 9.24
C VAL A 167 -11.16 18.91 9.97
N ALA A 168 -10.65 18.44 11.13
CA ALA A 168 -9.59 19.12 11.86
C ALA A 168 -8.32 19.30 10.99
N ASP A 169 -7.92 18.26 10.27
CA ASP A 169 -6.77 18.31 9.37
C ASP A 169 -7.01 19.21 8.15
N ALA A 170 -8.24 19.23 7.61
CA ALA A 170 -8.61 20.11 6.49
C ALA A 170 -8.58 21.60 6.90
N VAL A 171 -9.02 21.91 8.12
CA VAL A 171 -8.90 23.26 8.68
C VAL A 171 -7.43 23.64 8.86
N LYS A 172 -6.61 22.72 9.40
CA LYS A 172 -5.15 22.92 9.53
C LYS A 172 -4.48 23.21 8.17
N TYR A 173 -4.87 22.50 7.12
CA TYR A 173 -4.34 22.73 5.77
C TYR A 173 -4.78 24.08 5.20
N SER A 174 -6.00 24.50 5.48
CA SER A 174 -6.55 25.78 5.00
C SER A 174 -5.87 26.98 5.67
N ASN A 175 -5.38 26.81 6.91
CA ASN A 175 -4.61 27.82 7.64
C ASN A 175 -3.12 27.82 7.28
N SER A 176 -2.68 27.01 6.31
CA SER A 176 -1.28 26.96 5.90
C SER A 176 -0.88 28.16 5.03
N PRO A 177 0.40 28.54 4.98
CA PRO A 177 0.84 29.68 4.19
C PRO A 177 0.53 29.50 2.71
N ASN A 178 0.31 30.61 2.02
CA ASN A 178 0.09 30.66 0.58
C ASN A 178 1.25 30.01 -0.18
N PHE A 179 0.92 29.33 -1.27
CA PHE A 179 1.88 28.67 -2.13
C PHE A 179 2.77 29.70 -2.82
N SER A 180 4.05 29.65 -2.47
CA SER A 180 5.09 30.48 -3.08
C SER A 180 6.10 29.60 -3.82
N VAL A 181 6.22 29.80 -5.13
CA VAL A 181 7.30 29.20 -5.95
C VAL A 181 8.05 30.33 -6.63
N GLY A 182 9.30 30.54 -6.20
CA GLY A 182 10.10 31.68 -6.67
C GLY A 182 9.40 33.01 -6.38
N PHE A 183 9.13 33.80 -7.41
CA PHE A 183 8.50 35.12 -7.32
C PHE A 183 6.96 35.10 -7.41
N ILE A 184 6.35 33.93 -7.65
CA ILE A 184 4.89 33.82 -7.81
C ILE A 184 4.29 33.34 -6.49
N SER A 185 3.48 34.19 -5.86
CA SER A 185 2.65 33.85 -4.70
C SER A 185 1.20 33.69 -5.14
N LEU A 186 0.70 32.45 -5.10
CA LEU A 186 -0.71 32.17 -5.37
C LEU A 186 -1.48 32.16 -4.04
N PRO A 187 -2.71 32.71 -3.98
CA PRO A 187 -3.56 32.71 -2.79
C PRO A 187 -4.20 31.34 -2.55
N ILE A 188 -3.42 30.27 -2.67
CA ILE A 188 -3.83 28.88 -2.47
C ILE A 188 -2.93 28.33 -1.37
N PRO A 189 -3.47 27.72 -0.30
CA PRO A 189 -2.63 27.21 0.77
C PRO A 189 -1.71 26.08 0.29
N THR A 190 -0.43 26.16 0.66
CA THR A 190 0.63 25.25 0.20
C THR A 190 0.29 23.78 0.45
N GLN A 191 -0.35 23.48 1.58
CA GLN A 191 -0.69 22.10 1.96
C GLN A 191 -1.72 21.47 1.02
N TRP A 192 -2.65 22.25 0.48
CA TRP A 192 -3.62 21.75 -0.51
C TRP A 192 -2.95 21.41 -1.85
N VAL A 193 -1.94 22.18 -2.25
CA VAL A 193 -1.15 21.90 -3.46
C VAL A 193 -0.34 20.60 -3.29
N ASN A 194 0.33 20.44 -2.14
CA ASN A 194 1.06 19.22 -1.82
C ASN A 194 0.14 18.01 -1.70
N LEU A 195 -1.06 18.18 -1.13
CA LEU A 195 -2.08 17.13 -1.08
C LEU A 195 -2.54 16.73 -2.49
N ALA A 196 -2.75 17.69 -3.39
CA ALA A 196 -3.11 17.41 -4.78
C ALA A 196 -2.01 16.59 -5.48
N LEU A 197 -0.73 16.90 -5.26
CA LEU A 197 0.39 16.10 -5.76
C LEU A 197 0.36 14.67 -5.20
N VAL A 198 0.10 14.50 -3.90
CA VAL A 198 -0.07 13.18 -3.28
C VAL A 198 -1.22 12.42 -3.95
N ILE A 199 -2.39 13.04 -4.14
CA ILE A 199 -3.54 12.41 -4.78
C ILE A 199 -3.19 11.92 -6.19
N VAL A 200 -2.56 12.75 -7.01
CA VAL A 200 -2.17 12.38 -8.38
C VAL A 200 -1.22 11.19 -8.40
N MET A 201 -0.19 11.20 -7.55
CA MET A 201 0.76 10.10 -7.46
C MET A 201 0.13 8.82 -6.90
N GLN A 202 -0.78 8.97 -5.93
CA GLN A 202 -1.49 7.86 -5.30
C GLN A 202 -2.49 7.21 -6.28
N LEU A 203 -3.16 7.99 -7.14
CA LEU A 203 -4.00 7.49 -8.24
C LEU A 203 -3.18 6.64 -9.22
N CYS A 204 -2.00 7.13 -9.62
CA CYS A 204 -1.09 6.40 -10.49
C CYS A 204 -0.62 5.09 -9.83
N CYS A 205 -0.12 5.15 -8.59
CA CYS A 205 0.34 3.98 -7.85
C CYS A 205 -0.76 2.93 -7.68
N ILE A 206 -1.97 3.31 -7.24
CA ILE A 206 -3.05 2.36 -6.96
C ILE A 206 -3.48 1.64 -8.24
N ARG A 207 -3.60 2.35 -9.38
CA ARG A 207 -3.92 1.71 -10.67
C ARG A 207 -2.92 0.63 -11.03
N PHE A 208 -1.63 0.93 -10.97
CA PHE A 208 -0.60 -0.04 -11.32
C PHE A 208 -0.56 -1.21 -10.33
N VAL A 209 -0.79 -0.98 -9.04
CA VAL A 209 -0.89 -2.04 -8.03
C VAL A 209 -2.06 -2.98 -8.30
N TYR A 210 -3.25 -2.45 -8.59
CA TYR A 210 -4.43 -3.28 -8.91
C TYR A 210 -4.23 -4.05 -10.22
N ARG A 211 -3.66 -3.41 -11.25
CA ARG A 211 -3.30 -4.08 -12.51
C ARG A 211 -2.29 -5.21 -12.25
N LEU A 212 -1.23 -4.94 -11.49
CA LEU A 212 -0.21 -5.93 -11.15
C LEU A 212 -0.80 -7.10 -10.34
N SER A 213 -1.68 -6.80 -9.37
CA SER A 213 -2.37 -7.81 -8.56
C SER A 213 -3.29 -8.73 -9.36
N SER A 214 -3.80 -8.28 -10.52
CA SER A 214 -4.59 -9.13 -11.41
C SER A 214 -3.73 -10.05 -12.29
N GLN A 215 -2.44 -9.73 -12.43
CA GLN A 215 -1.50 -10.41 -13.33
C GLN A 215 -0.53 -11.33 -12.60
N MET A 216 -0.35 -11.13 -11.30
CA MET A 216 0.57 -11.86 -10.44
C MET A 216 -0.18 -12.47 -9.25
N ASN A 217 0.36 -13.55 -8.69
CA ASN A 217 -0.10 -14.05 -7.40
C ASN A 217 0.34 -13.12 -6.25
N SER A 218 -0.28 -13.30 -5.09
CA SER A 218 0.00 -12.52 -3.87
C SER A 218 1.47 -12.59 -3.44
N LEU A 219 2.15 -13.71 -3.70
CA LEU A 219 3.57 -13.90 -3.39
C LEU A 219 4.47 -12.99 -4.25
N ASN A 220 4.32 -13.05 -5.58
CA ASN A 220 5.11 -12.23 -6.50
C ASN A 220 4.77 -10.74 -6.33
N LEU A 221 3.50 -10.42 -6.09
CA LEU A 221 3.08 -9.07 -5.74
C LEU A 221 3.80 -8.58 -4.48
N THR A 222 3.85 -9.39 -3.42
CA THR A 222 4.57 -9.06 -2.19
C THR A 222 6.05 -8.82 -2.45
N MET A 223 6.69 -9.62 -3.30
CA MET A 223 8.10 -9.42 -3.68
C MET A 223 8.34 -8.06 -4.36
N VAL A 224 7.52 -7.70 -5.35
CA VAL A 224 7.62 -6.40 -6.04
C VAL A 224 7.38 -5.24 -5.07
N LEU A 225 6.41 -5.38 -4.15
CA LEU A 225 6.15 -4.38 -3.12
C LEU A 225 7.28 -4.27 -2.08
N THR A 226 8.02 -5.34 -1.80
CA THR A 226 9.24 -5.30 -0.98
C THR A 226 10.38 -4.58 -1.71
N LEU A 227 10.57 -4.85 -3.01
CA LEU A 227 11.53 -4.14 -3.83
C LEU A 227 11.25 -2.63 -3.85
N ARG A 228 9.98 -2.23 -4.03
CA ARG A 228 9.54 -0.85 -3.89
C ARG A 228 9.97 -0.22 -2.57
N LYS A 229 9.80 -0.91 -1.44
CA LYS A 229 10.16 -0.36 -0.12
C LYS A 229 11.67 -0.12 0.00
N CYS A 230 12.49 -1.02 -0.55
CA CYS A 230 13.93 -0.83 -0.64
C CYS A 230 14.28 0.42 -1.45
N LEU A 231 13.65 0.59 -2.63
CA LEU A 231 13.83 1.79 -3.46
C LEU A 231 13.42 3.07 -2.72
N ASN A 232 12.27 3.07 -2.05
CA ASN A 232 11.78 4.22 -1.30
C ASN A 232 12.72 4.63 -0.17
N LEU A 233 13.35 3.67 0.50
CA LEU A 233 14.36 3.97 1.52
C LEU A 233 15.58 4.66 0.91
N VAL A 234 16.10 4.12 -0.20
CA VAL A 234 17.24 4.72 -0.90
C VAL A 234 16.89 6.13 -1.40
N LEU A 235 15.70 6.33 -1.95
CA LEU A 235 15.22 7.63 -2.40
C LEU A 235 15.04 8.63 -1.26
N SER A 236 14.47 8.21 -0.13
CA SER A 236 14.32 9.05 1.07
C SER A 236 15.68 9.56 1.55
N PHE A 237 16.70 8.70 1.56
CA PHE A 237 18.08 9.12 1.87
C PHE A 237 18.63 10.12 0.84
N LEU A 238 18.59 9.79 -0.45
CA LEU A 238 19.20 10.60 -1.49
C LEU A 238 18.54 11.98 -1.65
N LEU A 239 17.22 12.04 -1.52
CA LEU A 239 16.44 13.26 -1.78
C LEU A 239 16.25 14.14 -0.54
N PHE A 240 16.06 13.54 0.64
CA PHE A 240 15.74 14.30 1.87
C PHE A 240 16.93 14.46 2.83
N LYS A 241 18.12 13.99 2.44
CA LYS A 241 19.39 14.13 3.20
C LYS A 241 19.27 13.73 4.68
N ASN A 242 18.40 12.76 4.97
CA ASN A 242 18.17 12.30 6.32
C ASN A 242 19.42 11.56 6.85
N THR A 243 19.72 11.61 8.16
CA THR A 243 20.96 11.03 8.71
C THR A 243 20.95 9.51 8.60
N PHE A 244 21.60 8.99 7.56
CA PHE A 244 21.64 7.56 7.29
C PHE A 244 22.81 6.90 8.01
N THR A 245 22.49 6.23 9.11
CA THR A 245 23.45 5.41 9.84
C THR A 245 23.68 4.09 9.08
N SER A 246 24.91 3.56 9.09
CA SER A 246 25.26 2.28 8.44
C SER A 246 24.38 1.09 8.87
N THR A 247 23.74 1.19 10.04
CA THR A 247 22.78 0.23 10.56
C THR A 247 21.50 0.13 9.71
N HIS A 248 21.00 1.24 9.15
CA HIS A 248 19.80 1.23 8.30
C HIS A 248 20.04 0.55 6.95
N PHE A 249 21.25 0.71 6.39
CA PHE A 249 21.66 -0.01 5.18
C PHE A 249 21.73 -1.52 5.42
N ALA A 250 22.42 -1.92 6.48
CA ALA A 250 22.58 -3.33 6.85
C ALA A 250 21.23 -4.00 7.11
N ALA A 251 20.31 -3.32 7.82
CA ALA A 251 18.95 -3.82 8.04
C ALA A 251 18.18 -4.03 6.73
N SER A 252 18.29 -3.08 5.79
CA SER A 252 17.56 -3.14 4.52
C SER A 252 18.09 -4.24 3.60
N LEU A 253 19.42 -4.41 3.57
CA LEU A 253 20.06 -5.51 2.85
C LEU A 253 19.66 -6.87 3.44
N MET A 254 19.64 -6.99 4.77
CA MET A 254 19.25 -8.22 5.47
C MET A 254 17.79 -8.61 5.18
N VAL A 255 16.86 -7.64 5.16
CA VAL A 255 15.45 -7.88 4.82
C VAL A 255 15.30 -8.34 3.36
N PHE A 256 16.05 -7.74 2.44
CA PHE A 256 16.03 -8.12 1.02
C PHE A 256 16.54 -9.55 0.82
N VAL A 257 17.72 -9.87 1.37
CA VAL A 257 18.34 -11.21 1.27
C VAL A 257 17.46 -12.27 1.92
N GLY A 258 16.92 -11.99 3.12
CA GLY A 258 16.02 -12.92 3.81
C GLY A 258 14.74 -13.19 3.04
N SER A 259 14.16 -12.17 2.38
CA SER A 259 12.97 -12.34 1.54
C SER A 259 13.26 -13.18 0.29
N PHE A 260 14.43 -12.97 -0.34
CA PHE A 260 14.85 -13.72 -1.51
C PHE A 260 15.13 -15.20 -1.18
N GLN A 261 15.86 -15.46 -0.08
CA GLN A 261 16.11 -16.82 0.38
C GLN A 261 14.84 -17.56 0.80
N PHE A 262 13.91 -16.88 1.46
CA PHE A 262 12.61 -17.45 1.79
C PHE A 262 11.85 -17.86 0.53
N TYR A 263 11.87 -17.04 -0.53
CA TYR A 263 11.24 -17.38 -1.81
C TYR A 263 11.85 -18.65 -2.44
N GLU A 264 13.18 -18.72 -2.56
CA GLU A 264 13.83 -19.90 -3.14
C GLU A 264 13.61 -21.16 -2.29
N GLY A 265 13.76 -21.05 -0.96
CA GLY A 265 13.59 -22.15 -0.03
C GLY A 265 12.15 -22.65 0.02
N PHE A 266 11.17 -21.74 0.08
CA PHE A 266 9.75 -22.09 0.05
C PHE A 266 9.36 -22.73 -1.28
N THR A 267 9.86 -22.22 -2.40
CA THR A 267 9.61 -22.81 -3.73
C THR A 267 10.18 -24.23 -3.82
N LYS A 268 11.43 -24.44 -3.37
CA LYS A 268 12.06 -25.77 -3.35
C LYS A 268 11.30 -26.74 -2.43
N LEU A 269 10.93 -26.32 -1.22
CA LEU A 269 10.15 -27.14 -0.29
C LEU A 269 8.76 -27.47 -0.85
N PHE A 270 8.07 -26.50 -1.45
CA PHE A 270 6.75 -26.72 -2.05
C PHE A 270 6.83 -27.69 -3.23
N LEU A 271 7.87 -27.60 -4.07
CA LEU A 271 8.11 -28.55 -5.15
C LEU A 271 8.40 -29.96 -4.61
N GLN A 272 9.19 -30.10 -3.55
CA GLN A 272 9.43 -31.38 -2.87
C GLN A 272 8.16 -31.97 -2.27
N LEU A 273 7.34 -31.15 -1.61
CA LEU A 273 6.05 -31.55 -1.04
C LEU A 273 5.01 -31.91 -2.12
N ARG A 274 5.08 -31.29 -3.31
CA ARG A 274 4.22 -31.63 -4.45
C ARG A 274 4.67 -32.92 -5.11
N GLN A 275 5.97 -33.14 -5.27
CA GLN A 275 6.52 -34.39 -5.80
C GLN A 275 6.25 -35.58 -4.88
N SER A 276 6.28 -35.40 -3.56
CA SER A 276 5.92 -36.44 -2.59
C SER A 276 4.42 -36.72 -2.51
N ARG A 277 3.55 -35.84 -3.04
CA ARG A 277 2.09 -36.02 -3.07
C ARG A 277 1.56 -36.62 -4.38
N VAL A 278 2.38 -36.72 -5.43
CA VAL A 278 2.07 -37.46 -6.66
C VAL A 278 2.79 -38.81 -6.57
N PRO A 279 2.15 -39.89 -6.09
CA PRO A 279 2.75 -41.21 -6.18
C PRO A 279 2.96 -41.55 -7.66
N ASN A 280 4.11 -42.15 -7.96
CA ASN A 280 4.50 -42.66 -9.28
C ASN A 280 3.39 -43.52 -9.90
N ALA A 281 2.47 -42.89 -10.64
CA ALA A 281 1.61 -43.58 -11.58
C ALA A 281 2.44 -43.80 -12.86
N LYS A 282 3.23 -44.88 -12.85
CA LYS A 282 3.67 -45.71 -13.99
C LYS A 282 5.00 -46.40 -13.66
N LYS A 283 4.91 -47.70 -13.41
CA LYS A 283 5.86 -48.75 -13.82
C LYS A 283 5.21 -50.11 -13.52
N GLU A 284 4.21 -50.46 -14.32
CA GLU A 284 3.83 -51.85 -14.59
C GLU A 284 3.96 -52.02 -16.10
N GLU A 285 5.11 -52.55 -16.52
CA GLU A 285 5.34 -53.33 -17.74
C GLU A 285 6.26 -54.48 -17.36
#